data_AF-A0A165SDB2-F1
#
_entry.id   AF-A0A165SDB2-F1
#
_cell.length_a   1.000
_cell.length_b   1.000
_cell.length_c   1.000
_cell.angle_alpha   90.00
_cell.angle_beta   90.00
_cell.angle_gamma   90.00
#
_symmetry.space_group_name_H-M   'P 1'
#
loop_
_entity.id
_entity.type
_entity.pdbx_description
1 polymer ?
#
loop_
_entity_poly.entity_id
_entity_poly.type
_entity_poly.pdbx_seq_one_letter_code
_entity_poly.pdbx_strand_id
1 'polypeptide(L)' 'GCGDVFTKPKLDKHYAQCHASVNCLDCSKVFHGPGEYKSHTSCVSEAEKYQKGLYKGPKG' A
#
# COMPACT_ATOMS: atom_id res chain seq x y z
N GLY A 1 1.24 12.14 13.16
CA GLY A 1 1.56 11.01 12.25
C GLY A 1 3.00 10.66 12.44
N CYS A 2 3.33 9.37 12.49
CA CYS A 2 4.71 8.90 12.57
C CYS A 2 5.33 8.89 11.17
N GLY A 3 6.48 9.54 11.00
CA GLY A 3 7.25 9.59 9.75
C GLY A 3 8.32 8.51 9.67
N ASP A 4 8.25 7.51 10.54
CA ASP A 4 9.24 6.46 10.67
C ASP A 4 8.97 5.30 9.72
N VAL A 5 10.05 4.73 9.19
CA VAL A 5 9.99 3.55 8.32
C VAL A 5 10.26 2.31 9.15
N PHE A 6 9.26 1.44 9.27
CA PHE A 6 9.35 0.19 10.01
C PHE A 6 9.33 -1.02 9.06
N THR A 7 10.04 -2.08 9.45
CA THR A 7 9.84 -3.40 8.84
C THR A 7 8.47 -3.96 9.23
N LYS A 8 7.85 -4.78 8.38
CA LYS A 8 6.55 -5.45 8.65
C LYS A 8 6.35 -5.96 10.09
N PRO A 9 7.29 -6.71 10.71
CA PRO A 9 7.12 -7.16 12.10
C PRO A 9 7.12 -6.02 13.13
N LYS A 10 7.89 -4.94 12.90
CA LYS A 10 7.92 -3.78 13.80
C LYS A 10 6.70 -2.86 13.59
N LEU A 11 6.27 -2.73 12.34
CA LEU A 11 5.09 -1.97 11.98
C LEU A 11 3.84 -2.50 12.69
N ASP A 12 3.68 -3.82 12.79
CA ASP A 12 2.49 -4.40 13.43
C ASP A 12 2.35 -3.96 14.90
N LYS A 13 3.47 -4.00 15.62
CA LYS A 13 3.55 -3.54 17.01
C LYS A 13 3.30 -2.03 17.12
N HIS A 14 3.88 -1.24 16.21
CA HIS A 14 3.69 0.21 16.19
C HIS A 14 2.25 0.60 15.82
N TYR A 15 1.63 -0.10 14.87
CA TYR A 15 0.28 0.14 14.40
C TYR A 15 -0.74 -0.01 15.53
N ALA A 16 -0.55 -1.00 16.40
CA ALA A 16 -1.38 -1.20 17.59
C ALA A 16 -1.31 -0.05 18.61
N GLN A 17 -0.33 0.85 18.50
CA GLN A 17 -0.21 2.03 19.37
C GLN A 17 -0.55 3.33 18.64
N CYS A 18 -0.16 3.43 17.37
CA CYS A 18 -0.29 4.65 16.58
C CYS A 18 -1.65 4.75 15.86
N HIS A 19 -2.23 3.61 15.46
CA HIS A 19 -3.46 3.51 14.68
C HIS A 19 -3.48 4.44 13.44
N ALA A 20 -2.28 4.73 12.90
CA ALA A 20 -2.10 5.61 11.77
C ALA A 20 -2.14 4.83 10.44
N SER A 21 -2.48 5.53 9.36
CA SER A 21 -2.40 4.99 8.01
C SER A 21 -0.96 4.60 7.65
N VAL A 22 -0.81 3.43 7.05
CA VAL A 22 0.49 2.90 6.62
C VAL A 22 0.61 3.10 5.12
N ASN A 23 1.72 3.65 4.64
CA ASN A 23 2.01 3.68 3.21
C ASN A 23 3.12 2.67 2.84
N CYS A 24 2.92 1.95 1.74
CA CYS A 24 4.02 1.22 1.12
C CYS A 24 4.90 2.22 0.39
N LEU A 25 6.19 2.29 0.72
CA LEU A 25 7.13 3.19 0.03
C LEU A 25 7.44 2.74 -1.41
N ASP A 26 7.26 1.46 -1.70
CA ASP A 26 7.61 0.86 -2.98
C ASP A 26 6.52 1.08 -4.04
N CYS A 27 5.24 0.97 -3.65
CA CYS A 27 4.10 1.18 -4.57
C CYS A 27 3.20 2.38 -4.20
N SER A 28 3.59 3.17 -3.21
CA SER A 28 2.84 4.32 -2.68
C SER A 28 1.38 4.01 -2.31
N LYS A 29 1.06 2.75 -2.00
CA LYS A 29 -0.29 2.35 -1.58
C LYS A 29 -0.49 2.65 -0.10
N VAL A 30 -1.57 3.36 0.23
CA VAL A 30 -1.99 3.61 1.60
C VAL A 30 -2.87 2.44 2.07
N PHE A 31 -2.65 2.00 3.30
CA PHE A 31 -3.40 0.97 4.00
C PHE A 31 -4.01 1.56 5.26
N HIS A 32 -5.27 1.22 5.51
CA HIS A 32 -6.03 1.71 6.66
C HIS A 32 -6.17 0.67 7.76
N GLY A 33 -5.57 -0.51 7.57
CA GLY A 33 -5.72 -1.62 8.51
C GLY A 33 -4.70 -2.73 8.35
N PRO A 34 -4.55 -3.56 9.40
CA PRO A 34 -3.62 -4.68 9.43
C PRO A 34 -3.95 -5.75 8.40
N GLY A 35 -5.22 -5.97 8.08
CA GLY A 35 -5.62 -6.92 7.05
C GLY A 35 -5.09 -6.58 5.65
N GLU A 36 -4.90 -5.28 5.35
CA GLU A 36 -4.44 -4.85 4.03
C GLU A 36 -2.92 -4.90 3.91
N TYR A 37 -2.18 -4.30 4.85
CA TYR A 37 -0.71 -4.27 4.77
C TYR A 37 -0.08 -5.64 5.11
N LYS A 38 -0.73 -6.50 5.92
CA LYS A 38 -0.23 -7.87 6.17
C LYS A 38 -0.35 -8.74 4.92
N SER A 39 -1.45 -8.59 4.18
CA SER A 39 -1.68 -9.28 2.91
C SER A 39 -0.84 -8.70 1.76
N HIS A 40 -0.21 -7.54 1.96
CA HIS A 40 0.64 -6.91 0.97
C HIS A 40 2.04 -7.54 0.92
N THR A 41 2.15 -8.71 0.27
CA THR A 41 3.41 -9.45 0.10
C THR A 41 4.11 -9.14 -1.22
N SER A 42 3.36 -8.70 -2.23
CA SER A 42 3.89 -8.28 -3.52
C SER A 42 3.43 -6.85 -3.83
N CYS A 43 4.39 -5.98 -4.14
CA CYS A 43 4.10 -4.66 -4.64
C CYS A 43 3.74 -4.75 -6.12
N VAL A 44 2.51 -4.39 -6.43
CA VAL A 44 2.12 -4.07 -7.81
C VAL A 44 2.88 -2.81 -8.19
N SER A 45 3.87 -2.95 -9.06
CA SER A 45 4.67 -1.83 -9.54
C SER A 45 3.79 -0.88 -10.36
N GLU A 46 4.14 0.40 -10.43
CA GLU A 46 3.39 1.38 -11.25
C GLU A 46 3.13 0.91 -12.69
N ALA A 47 4.04 0.10 -13.25
CA ALA A 47 3.90 -0.53 -14.55
C ALA A 47 2.59 -1.35 -14.68
N GLU A 48 2.26 -2.17 -13.69
CA GLU A 48 1.06 -3.02 -13.71
C GLU A 48 -0.24 -2.21 -13.49
N LYS A 49 -0.18 -1.11 -12.74
CA LYS A 49 -1.31 -0.17 -12.62
C LYS A 49 -1.58 0.58 -13.93
N TYR A 50 -0.53 1.06 -14.61
CA TYR A 50 -0.67 1.76 -15.90
C TYR A 50 -1.19 0.83 -17.02
N GLN A 51 -0.80 -0.45 -16.98
CA GLN A 51 -1.28 -1.46 -17.93
C GLN A 51 -2.79 -1.75 -17.79
N LYS A 52 -3.41 -1.48 -16.63
CA LYS A 52 -4.86 -1.60 -16.45
C LYS A 52 -5.64 -0.32 -16.80
N GLY A 53 -4.94 0.80 -17.04
CA GLY A 53 -5.50 2.11 -17.39
C GLY A 53 -5.53 2.42 -18.90
N LEU A 54 -4.92 1.58 -19.74
CA LEU A 54 -4.94 1.74 -21.21
C LEU A 54 -6.15 1.10 -21.90
N TYR A 55 -7.23 0.77 -21.16
CA TYR A 55 -8.52 0.51 -21.79
C TYR A 55 -9.31 1.81 -21.92
N LYS A 56 -8.93 2.64 -22.90
CA LYS A 56 -9.86 3.54 -23.55
C LYS A 56 -10.83 2.67 -24.33
N GLY A 57 -12.04 2.43 -23.80
CA GLY A 57 -13.08 1.79 -24.59
C GLY A 57 -13.33 2.63 -25.84
N PRO A 58 -13.23 2.09 -27.07
CA PRO A 58 -13.86 2.73 -28.21
C PRO A 58 -15.34 2.36 -28.17
N LYS A 59 -16.22 3.36 -28.12
CA LYS A 59 -17.51 3.35 -28.84
C LYS A 59 -18.31 4.62 -28.52
N GLY A 60 -18.05 5.63 -29.34
CA GLY A 60 -19.00 6.61 -29.82
C GLY A 60 -18.60 6.88 -31.26
#